data_AF-A0A8R1DU82-F1
#
_entry.id   AF-A0A8R1DU82-F1
#
_cell.length_a   1.000
_cell.length_b   1.000
_cell.length_c   1.000
_cell.angle_alpha   90.00
_cell.angle_beta   90.00
_cell.angle_gamma   90.00
#
_symmetry.space_group_name_H-M   'P 1'
#
loop_
_entity.id
_entity.type
_entity.pdbx_description
1 polymer ?
#
loop_
_entity_poly.entity_id
_entity_poly.type
_entity_poly.pdbx_seq_one_letter_code
_entity_poly.pdbx_strand_id
1 'polypeptide(L)'
;MNSWSNILDYKNLSEKYVLTDADRKGAYSRQYFEAYEARVAELKPRILRNAEKILGKGKFKLCSLSDAQQDEEVFVIGVIVKRIAARPSILKSLLSEDKVAYEDYENDELKRYEGSSEDRIELESDKQTVKLEGAISMDECATGCCVGVLGKLGKEGVFHVARLIWPIAQPPVKAEAEGTIVFVSGLELTGDVEEDRLTISGFEFMTDWMNSQSGGENDCPRIDRLVLLGPLVDTKSNGSDVHSVVRTLTLSRQEKQSSAKALITVDKLIASISEKPLVNTVDVASGVGDPCSSMWPLPPIHRVCLPRCGMSKNKVNLV
;
A
#
# COMPACT_ATOMS: atom_id res chain seq x y z
N MET A 1 34.60 11.57 22.23
CA MET A 1 33.99 10.31 21.77
C MET A 1 33.95 10.36 20.26
N ASN A 2 34.66 9.46 19.57
CA ASN A 2 34.62 9.43 18.10
C ASN A 2 33.20 9.04 17.68
N SER A 3 32.55 9.90 16.90
CA SER A 3 31.31 9.57 16.18
C SER A 3 31.55 8.28 15.41
N TRP A 4 30.73 7.27 15.66
CA TRP A 4 30.80 6.05 14.88
C TRP A 4 30.51 6.38 13.42
N SER A 5 31.31 5.83 12.51
CA SER A 5 31.16 5.99 11.08
C SER A 5 30.19 4.94 10.55
N ASN A 6 29.15 5.39 9.83
CA ASN A 6 28.24 4.52 9.07
C ASN A 6 29.03 3.52 8.24
N ILE A 7 28.71 2.23 8.37
CA ILE A 7 29.37 1.17 7.60
C ILE A 7 28.52 0.70 6.42
N LEU A 8 27.25 1.12 6.33
CA LEU A 8 26.37 0.78 5.22
C LEU A 8 26.68 1.60 3.97
N ASP A 9 27.04 0.91 2.89
CA ASP A 9 27.01 1.45 1.53
C ASP A 9 25.55 1.59 1.07
N TYR A 10 25.02 2.81 1.16
CA TYR A 10 23.62 3.10 0.87
C TYR A 10 23.46 3.84 -0.46
N LYS A 11 22.59 3.30 -1.31
CA LYS A 11 22.09 3.96 -2.51
C LYS A 11 20.56 3.93 -2.52
N ASN A 12 19.94 5.11 -2.57
CA ASN A 12 18.50 5.22 -2.76
C ASN A 12 18.13 4.83 -4.22
N LEU A 13 17.25 3.82 -4.37
CA LEU A 13 16.74 3.34 -5.66
C LEU A 13 15.23 3.58 -5.83
N SER A 14 14.64 4.48 -5.03
CA SER A 14 13.21 4.79 -5.06
C SER A 14 12.79 5.79 -6.15
N GLU A 15 13.73 6.28 -6.96
CA GLU A 15 13.48 7.32 -7.98
C GLU A 15 12.30 7.01 -8.91
N LYS A 16 12.09 5.73 -9.27
CA LYS A 16 10.96 5.29 -10.10
C LYS A 16 9.57 5.50 -9.46
N TYR A 17 9.51 5.76 -8.16
CA TYR A 17 8.28 6.06 -7.43
C TYR A 17 8.07 7.56 -7.24
N VAL A 18 9.06 8.39 -7.57
CA VAL A 18 8.97 9.85 -7.49
C VAL A 18 8.37 10.37 -8.78
N LEU A 19 7.11 10.82 -8.72
CA LEU A 19 6.45 11.42 -9.88
C LEU A 19 7.11 12.75 -10.23
N THR A 20 7.57 12.88 -11.48
CA THR A 20 8.12 14.11 -12.05
C THR A 20 7.01 15.01 -12.60
N ASP A 21 7.34 16.25 -12.97
CA ASP A 21 6.38 17.15 -13.62
C ASP A 21 5.92 16.62 -15.00
N ALA A 22 6.78 15.85 -15.67
CA ALA A 22 6.42 15.16 -16.90
C ALA A 22 5.38 14.06 -16.65
N ASP A 23 5.53 13.28 -15.57
CA ASP A 23 4.58 12.22 -15.21
C ASP A 23 3.21 12.79 -14.82
N ARG A 24 3.19 13.97 -14.20
CA ARG A 24 1.96 14.68 -13.78
C ARG A 24 1.23 15.34 -14.95
N LYS A 25 1.93 15.67 -16.04
CA LYS A 25 1.34 16.37 -17.18
C LYS A 25 0.24 15.52 -17.82
N GLY A 26 -1.01 16.00 -17.77
CA GLY A 26 -2.17 15.26 -18.28
C GLY A 26 -2.50 13.99 -17.50
N ALA A 27 -1.95 13.80 -16.30
CA ALA A 27 -2.22 12.62 -15.49
C ALA A 27 -3.71 12.49 -15.14
N TYR A 28 -4.34 13.60 -14.75
CA TYR A 28 -5.75 13.64 -14.35
C TYR A 28 -6.76 13.54 -15.51
N SER A 29 -6.30 13.57 -16.75
CA SER A 29 -7.15 13.32 -17.94
C SER A 29 -7.09 11.87 -18.42
N ARG A 30 -6.18 11.05 -17.89
CA ARG A 30 -6.06 9.63 -18.25
C ARG A 30 -7.08 8.79 -17.49
N GLN A 31 -7.54 7.71 -18.11
CA GLN A 31 -8.43 6.74 -17.49
C GLN A 31 -7.65 5.56 -16.90
N TYR A 32 -8.19 4.91 -15.86
CA TYR A 32 -7.51 3.84 -15.14
C TYR A 32 -7.28 2.54 -15.95
N PHE A 33 -7.94 2.36 -17.10
CA PHE A 33 -7.79 1.13 -17.90
C PHE A 33 -6.35 0.94 -18.38
N GLU A 34 -5.63 2.03 -18.69
CA GLU A 34 -4.22 1.98 -19.12
C GLU A 34 -3.32 1.29 -18.06
N ALA A 35 -3.63 1.47 -16.77
CA ALA A 35 -2.88 0.82 -15.69
C ALA A 35 -3.13 -0.69 -15.65
N TYR A 36 -4.33 -1.16 -15.98
CA TYR A 36 -4.66 -2.59 -16.06
C TYR A 36 -4.03 -3.22 -17.31
N GLU A 37 -4.06 -2.54 -18.46
CA GLU A 37 -3.40 -3.01 -19.68
C GLU A 37 -1.89 -3.19 -19.47
N ALA A 38 -1.22 -2.17 -18.90
CA ALA A 38 0.20 -2.23 -18.59
C ALA A 38 0.52 -3.37 -17.61
N ARG A 39 -0.31 -3.57 -16.58
CA ARG A 39 -0.15 -4.65 -15.60
C ARG A 39 -0.27 -6.03 -16.23
N VAL A 40 -1.29 -6.26 -17.06
CA VAL A 40 -1.48 -7.53 -17.76
C VAL A 40 -0.32 -7.78 -18.72
N ALA A 41 0.11 -6.76 -19.47
CA ALA A 41 1.23 -6.87 -20.39
C ALA A 41 2.54 -7.30 -19.70
N GLU A 42 2.84 -6.71 -18.54
CA GLU A 42 4.06 -7.02 -17.76
C GLU A 42 3.98 -8.39 -17.05
N LEU A 43 2.80 -8.79 -16.57
CA LEU A 43 2.64 -10.03 -15.80
C LEU A 43 2.37 -11.26 -16.68
N LYS A 44 1.78 -11.11 -17.86
CA LYS A 44 1.45 -12.22 -18.78
C LYS A 44 2.66 -13.13 -19.08
N PRO A 45 3.86 -12.62 -19.43
CA PRO A 45 5.02 -13.48 -19.63
C PRO A 45 5.42 -14.27 -18.37
N ARG A 46 5.25 -13.68 -17.18
CA ARG A 46 5.58 -14.33 -15.90
C ARG A 46 4.58 -15.43 -15.55
N ILE A 47 3.30 -15.24 -15.88
CA ILE A 47 2.25 -16.24 -15.76
C ILE A 47 2.52 -17.41 -16.71
N LEU A 48 2.81 -17.13 -17.98
CA LEU A 48 3.11 -18.16 -18.99
C LEU A 48 4.32 -19.02 -18.60
N ARG A 49 5.42 -18.39 -18.16
CA ARG A 49 6.59 -19.12 -17.66
C ARG A 49 6.25 -20.02 -16.47
N ASN A 50 5.38 -19.57 -15.57
CA ASN A 50 4.97 -20.38 -14.43
C ASN A 50 4.03 -21.52 -14.87
N ALA A 51 3.14 -21.28 -15.81
CA ALA A 51 2.29 -22.30 -16.42
C ALA A 51 3.13 -23.40 -17.10
N GLU A 52 4.15 -23.03 -17.88
CA GLU A 52 5.06 -24.01 -18.50
C GLU A 52 5.80 -24.87 -17.46
N LYS A 53 6.19 -24.28 -16.32
CA LYS A 53 6.85 -25.01 -15.22
C LYS A 53 5.89 -25.97 -14.50
N ILE A 54 4.65 -25.54 -14.25
CA ILE A 54 3.68 -26.27 -13.42
C ILE A 54 2.88 -27.29 -14.24
N LEU A 55 2.38 -26.87 -15.39
CA LEU A 55 1.52 -27.68 -16.27
C LEU A 55 2.34 -28.46 -17.30
N GLY A 56 3.55 -27.99 -17.62
CA GLY A 56 4.40 -28.52 -18.67
C GLY A 56 4.27 -27.73 -19.98
N LYS A 57 5.40 -27.50 -20.63
CA LYS A 57 5.47 -26.77 -21.90
C LYS A 57 4.62 -27.45 -22.98
N GLY A 58 3.73 -26.69 -23.61
CA GLY A 58 2.84 -27.17 -24.68
C GLY A 58 1.69 -28.07 -24.21
N LYS A 59 1.47 -28.22 -22.90
CA LYS A 59 0.39 -29.07 -22.33
C LYS A 59 -0.91 -28.33 -22.04
N PHE A 60 -0.99 -27.05 -22.36
CA PHE A 60 -2.18 -26.23 -22.13
C PHE A 60 -2.48 -25.40 -23.38
N LYS A 61 -3.77 -25.20 -23.68
CA LYS A 61 -4.23 -24.38 -24.80
C LYS A 61 -4.45 -22.95 -24.33
N LEU A 62 -3.50 -22.06 -24.62
CA LEU A 62 -3.69 -20.62 -24.39
C LEU A 62 -4.74 -20.10 -25.39
N CYS A 63 -5.82 -19.49 -24.89
CA CYS A 63 -6.80 -18.81 -25.74
C CYS A 63 -7.29 -17.51 -25.08
N SER A 64 -7.88 -16.63 -25.90
CA SER A 64 -8.66 -15.52 -25.36
C SER A 64 -9.96 -16.05 -24.79
N LEU A 65 -10.59 -15.31 -23.88
CA LEU A 65 -11.90 -15.70 -23.35
C LEU A 65 -12.97 -15.71 -24.46
N SER A 66 -12.83 -14.83 -25.47
CA SER A 66 -13.76 -14.74 -26.61
C SER A 66 -13.70 -15.96 -27.53
N ASP A 67 -12.56 -16.63 -27.59
CA ASP A 67 -12.32 -17.81 -28.42
C ASP A 67 -12.55 -19.13 -27.66
N ALA A 68 -12.90 -19.05 -26.36
CA ALA A 68 -13.11 -20.23 -25.52
C ALA A 68 -14.37 -20.97 -25.97
N GLN A 69 -14.21 -22.24 -26.33
CA GLN A 69 -15.34 -23.10 -26.66
C GLN A 69 -15.90 -23.77 -25.41
N GLN A 70 -17.21 -24.00 -25.43
CA GLN A 70 -17.91 -24.66 -24.34
C GLN A 70 -17.36 -26.08 -24.13
N ASP A 71 -17.21 -26.48 -22.86
CA ASP A 71 -16.70 -27.79 -22.41
C ASP A 71 -15.24 -28.11 -22.85
N GLU A 72 -14.55 -27.17 -23.50
CA GLU A 72 -13.14 -27.27 -23.85
C GLU A 72 -12.24 -26.81 -22.70
N GLU A 73 -11.19 -27.58 -22.37
CA GLU A 73 -10.20 -27.16 -21.39
C GLU A 73 -9.21 -26.16 -22.01
N VAL A 74 -9.21 -24.95 -21.46
CA VAL A 74 -8.41 -23.84 -21.97
C VAL A 74 -7.70 -23.13 -20.83
N PHE A 75 -6.63 -22.41 -21.18
CA PHE A 75 -5.87 -21.55 -20.30
C PHE A 75 -6.08 -20.10 -20.71
N VAL A 76 -6.71 -19.32 -19.84
CA VAL A 76 -7.03 -17.91 -20.07
C VAL A 76 -6.22 -17.06 -19.09
N ILE A 77 -5.69 -15.92 -19.54
CA ILE A 77 -4.99 -14.96 -18.69
C ILE A 77 -5.84 -13.71 -18.59
N GLY A 78 -6.16 -13.30 -17.36
CA GLY A 78 -7.01 -12.15 -17.12
C GLY A 78 -6.79 -11.52 -15.76
N VAL A 79 -7.69 -10.62 -15.39
CA VAL A 79 -7.70 -9.88 -14.12
C VAL A 79 -8.86 -10.38 -13.27
N ILE A 80 -8.58 -10.71 -12.01
CA ILE A 80 -9.62 -11.04 -11.04
C ILE A 80 -10.43 -9.79 -10.69
N VAL A 81 -11.75 -9.91 -10.73
CA VAL A 81 -12.69 -8.89 -10.29
C VAL A 81 -13.65 -9.50 -9.27
N LYS A 82 -13.49 -9.15 -8.00
CA LYS A 82 -14.51 -9.44 -6.99
C LYS A 82 -15.67 -8.45 -7.11
N ARG A 83 -16.87 -8.99 -7.27
CA ARG A 83 -18.14 -8.28 -7.14
C ARG A 83 -18.66 -8.54 -5.73
N ILE A 84 -18.60 -7.51 -4.89
CA ILE A 84 -18.96 -7.58 -3.48
C ILE A 84 -20.13 -6.63 -3.24
N ALA A 85 -21.25 -7.15 -2.76
CA ALA A 85 -22.50 -6.39 -2.64
C ALA A 85 -22.38 -5.23 -1.65
N ALA A 86 -21.66 -5.43 -0.56
CA ALA A 86 -21.44 -4.43 0.50
C ALA A 86 -20.36 -3.39 0.15
N ARG A 87 -19.67 -3.50 -1.00
CA ARG A 87 -18.65 -2.53 -1.40
C ARG A 87 -19.29 -1.13 -1.56
N PRO A 88 -18.74 -0.09 -0.92
CA PRO A 88 -19.26 1.28 -1.04
C PRO A 88 -19.31 1.74 -2.50
N SER A 89 -20.34 2.52 -2.85
CA SER A 89 -20.52 3.05 -4.20
C SER A 89 -20.92 4.51 -4.12
N ILE A 90 -20.06 5.38 -4.67
CA ILE A 90 -20.32 6.82 -4.77
C ILE A 90 -21.66 7.07 -5.47
N LEU A 91 -21.97 6.34 -6.54
CA LEU A 91 -23.24 6.51 -7.27
C LEU A 91 -24.45 6.14 -6.41
N LYS A 92 -24.38 5.04 -5.63
CA LYS A 92 -25.47 4.69 -4.71
C LYS A 92 -25.63 5.75 -3.62
N SER A 93 -24.52 6.25 -3.07
CA SER A 93 -24.52 7.30 -2.05
C SER A 93 -25.03 8.66 -2.57
N LEU A 94 -24.82 8.98 -3.85
CA LEU A 94 -25.36 10.20 -4.47
C LEU A 94 -26.85 10.10 -4.79
N LEU A 95 -27.35 8.89 -5.04
CA LEU A 95 -28.76 8.64 -5.37
C LEU A 95 -29.64 8.48 -4.12
N SER A 96 -29.07 8.15 -2.97
CA SER A 96 -29.80 8.18 -1.70
C SER A 96 -30.09 9.65 -1.32
N GLU A 97 -31.33 10.09 -1.50
CA GLU A 97 -31.81 11.43 -1.10
C GLU A 97 -31.79 11.65 0.43
N ASP A 98 -31.59 10.59 1.20
CA ASP A 98 -31.46 10.65 2.65
C ASP A 98 -30.14 11.31 3.03
N LYS A 99 -30.26 12.51 3.63
CA LYS A 99 -29.22 13.26 4.34
C LYS A 99 -28.18 12.29 4.88
N VAL A 100 -26.94 12.42 4.40
CA VAL A 100 -25.74 11.72 4.91
C VAL A 100 -25.91 11.45 6.40
N ALA A 101 -26.40 10.27 6.75
CA ALA A 101 -26.63 9.92 8.13
C ALA A 101 -25.25 9.84 8.75
N TYR A 102 -25.10 10.48 9.90
CA TYR A 102 -23.89 10.42 10.71
C TYR A 102 -23.83 9.00 11.28
N GLU A 103 -23.27 8.05 10.53
CA GLU A 103 -22.86 6.81 11.15
C GLU A 103 -21.64 7.14 12.02
N ASP A 104 -21.83 7.05 13.34
CA ASP A 104 -20.76 7.15 14.32
C ASP A 104 -19.80 5.98 14.09
N TYR A 105 -18.65 6.28 13.49
CA TYR A 105 -17.59 5.32 13.14
C TYR A 105 -16.76 4.88 14.35
N GLU A 106 -17.38 4.61 15.50
CA GLU A 106 -16.65 4.14 16.69
C GLU A 106 -16.27 2.65 16.64
N ASN A 107 -16.65 1.90 15.58
CA ASN A 107 -16.19 0.53 15.40
C ASN A 107 -15.23 0.40 14.22
N ASP A 108 -13.95 0.54 14.55
CA ASP A 108 -12.78 0.23 13.72
C ASP A 108 -12.56 -1.30 13.59
N GLU A 109 -13.64 -2.06 13.48
CA GLU A 109 -13.52 -3.44 13.03
C GLU A 109 -13.24 -3.40 11.54
N LEU A 110 -12.16 -4.05 11.09
CA LEU A 110 -11.87 -4.33 9.68
C LEU A 110 -13.15 -4.82 9.00
N LYS A 111 -13.90 -3.91 8.35
CA LYS A 111 -15.14 -4.23 7.65
C LYS A 111 -14.80 -5.16 6.50
N ARG A 112 -14.86 -6.47 6.75
CA ARG A 112 -14.87 -7.46 5.68
C ARG A 112 -16.18 -7.26 4.93
N TYR A 113 -16.09 -6.64 3.76
CA TYR A 113 -17.25 -6.44 2.89
C TYR A 113 -17.74 -7.77 2.28
N GLU A 114 -16.92 -8.82 2.34
CA GLU A 114 -17.17 -10.14 1.75
C GLU A 114 -17.93 -11.04 2.73
N GLY A 115 -18.86 -11.85 2.21
CA GLY A 115 -19.61 -12.84 2.99
C GLY A 115 -21.10 -12.94 2.63
N SER A 116 -21.56 -12.17 1.64
CA SER A 116 -22.91 -12.30 1.11
C SER A 116 -23.02 -13.45 0.11
N SER A 117 -24.20 -14.06 0.01
CA SER A 117 -24.50 -15.04 -1.04
C SER A 117 -24.46 -14.44 -2.45
N GLU A 118 -24.54 -13.12 -2.57
CA GLU A 118 -24.48 -12.38 -3.84
C GLU A 118 -23.06 -12.09 -4.31
N ASP A 119 -22.06 -12.30 -3.44
CA ASP A 119 -20.67 -12.01 -3.76
C ASP A 119 -20.12 -13.07 -4.73
N ARG A 120 -19.32 -12.62 -5.69
CA ARG A 120 -18.76 -13.52 -6.72
C ARG A 120 -17.42 -13.05 -7.23
N ILE A 121 -16.67 -14.02 -7.77
CA ILE A 121 -15.40 -13.79 -8.45
C ILE A 121 -15.63 -13.86 -9.94
N GLU A 122 -15.13 -12.87 -10.65
CA GLU A 122 -15.14 -12.80 -12.10
C GLU A 122 -13.70 -12.72 -12.63
N LEU A 123 -13.49 -13.23 -13.85
CA LEU A 123 -12.27 -13.02 -14.62
C LEU A 123 -12.59 -12.07 -15.77
N GLU A 124 -11.86 -10.97 -15.85
CA GLU A 124 -11.89 -10.05 -16.98
C GLU A 124 -10.71 -10.33 -17.92
N SER A 125 -11.00 -10.63 -19.18
CA SER A 125 -9.99 -10.86 -20.23
C SER A 125 -10.47 -10.22 -21.53
N ASP A 126 -9.58 -9.44 -22.15
CA ASP A 126 -9.81 -8.72 -23.41
C ASP A 126 -11.02 -7.78 -23.37
N LYS A 127 -12.20 -8.25 -23.80
CA LYS A 127 -13.47 -7.50 -23.82
C LYS A 127 -14.62 -8.25 -23.15
N GLN A 128 -14.30 -9.31 -22.40
CA GLN A 128 -15.29 -10.19 -21.80
C GLN A 128 -15.01 -10.40 -20.32
N THR A 129 -16.08 -10.73 -19.61
CA THR A 129 -16.03 -11.05 -18.20
C THR A 129 -16.82 -12.34 -17.99
N VAL A 130 -16.27 -13.26 -17.22
CA VAL A 130 -16.91 -14.53 -16.90
C VAL A 130 -16.87 -14.78 -15.40
N LYS A 131 -17.94 -15.35 -14.85
CA LYS A 131 -17.95 -15.79 -13.44
C LYS A 131 -17.01 -16.99 -13.29
N LEU A 132 -16.24 -17.03 -12.21
CA LEU A 132 -15.38 -18.14 -11.85
C LEU A 132 -16.02 -18.99 -10.74
N GLU A 133 -15.97 -20.31 -10.89
CA GLU A 133 -16.32 -21.30 -9.86
C GLU A 133 -15.30 -22.45 -9.86
N GLY A 134 -15.34 -23.33 -8.87
CA GLY A 134 -14.42 -24.48 -8.78
C GLY A 134 -13.23 -24.20 -7.86
N ALA A 135 -12.00 -24.50 -8.33
CA ALA A 135 -10.77 -24.39 -7.54
C ALA A 135 -10.27 -22.94 -7.39
N ILE A 136 -11.10 -22.09 -6.79
CA ILE A 136 -10.81 -20.70 -6.45
C ILE A 136 -11.63 -20.27 -5.22
N SER A 137 -11.02 -19.55 -4.29
CA SER A 137 -11.71 -18.95 -3.14
C SER A 137 -11.62 -17.43 -3.11
N MET A 138 -12.59 -16.79 -2.47
CA MET A 138 -12.55 -15.36 -2.17
C MET A 138 -11.32 -15.01 -1.33
N ASP A 139 -10.94 -15.86 -0.37
CA ASP A 139 -9.80 -15.58 0.50
C ASP A 139 -8.42 -15.67 -0.21
N GLU A 140 -8.36 -16.33 -1.38
CA GLU A 140 -7.10 -16.59 -2.10
C GLU A 140 -6.70 -15.49 -3.07
N CYS A 141 -7.62 -14.56 -3.38
CA CYS A 141 -7.41 -13.55 -4.42
C CYS A 141 -7.97 -12.19 -4.02
N ALA A 142 -7.51 -11.13 -4.69
CA ALA A 142 -8.04 -9.78 -4.56
C ALA A 142 -8.42 -9.22 -5.93
N THR A 143 -9.35 -8.25 -5.97
CA THR A 143 -9.64 -7.51 -7.20
C THR A 143 -8.36 -6.88 -7.74
N GLY A 144 -8.10 -7.01 -9.04
CA GLY A 144 -6.94 -6.44 -9.72
C GLY A 144 -5.74 -7.38 -9.84
N CYS A 145 -5.79 -8.57 -9.24
CA CYS A 145 -4.78 -9.62 -9.42
C CYS A 145 -4.79 -10.15 -10.87
N CYS A 146 -3.64 -10.14 -11.56
CA CYS A 146 -3.50 -10.79 -12.85
C CYS A 146 -3.13 -12.27 -12.68
N VAL A 147 -3.90 -13.17 -13.27
CA VAL A 147 -3.75 -14.62 -13.09
C VAL A 147 -3.94 -15.35 -14.42
N GLY A 148 -3.33 -16.53 -14.50
CA GLY A 148 -3.71 -17.55 -15.47
C GLY A 148 -4.70 -18.53 -14.85
N VAL A 149 -5.76 -18.86 -15.57
CA VAL A 149 -6.82 -19.77 -15.13
C VAL A 149 -6.91 -20.92 -16.12
N LEU A 150 -6.66 -22.14 -15.65
CA LEU A 150 -6.92 -23.37 -16.39
C LEU A 150 -8.30 -23.90 -16.01
N GLY A 151 -9.14 -24.20 -17.00
CA GLY A 151 -10.48 -24.70 -16.74
C GLY A 151 -11.34 -24.78 -17.99
N LYS A 152 -12.66 -24.86 -17.79
CA LYS A 152 -13.65 -25.04 -18.88
C LYS A 152 -14.78 -24.04 -18.78
N LEU A 153 -15.25 -23.54 -19.93
CA LEU A 153 -16.47 -22.74 -19.98
C LEU A 153 -17.71 -23.66 -20.00
N GLY A 154 -18.53 -23.56 -18.95
CA GLY A 154 -19.79 -24.29 -18.80
C GLY A 154 -20.92 -23.73 -19.66
N LYS A 155 -22.07 -24.43 -19.69
CA LYS A 155 -23.23 -24.07 -20.54
C LYS A 155 -23.91 -22.79 -20.08
N GLU A 156 -23.84 -22.53 -18.78
CA GLU A 156 -24.41 -21.41 -18.05
C GLU A 156 -23.57 -20.12 -18.16
N GLY A 157 -22.45 -20.13 -18.89
CA GLY A 157 -21.55 -18.99 -18.97
C GLY A 157 -20.69 -18.81 -17.72
N VAL A 158 -20.49 -19.86 -16.93
CA VAL A 158 -19.56 -19.91 -15.79
C VAL A 158 -18.30 -20.66 -16.21
N PHE A 159 -17.13 -20.14 -15.82
CA PHE A 159 -15.85 -20.79 -16.06
C PHE A 159 -15.46 -21.62 -14.83
N HIS A 160 -15.44 -22.94 -15.00
CA HIS A 160 -15.08 -23.91 -13.97
C HIS A 160 -13.56 -24.05 -13.89
N VAL A 161 -12.97 -23.46 -12.87
CA VAL A 161 -11.53 -23.41 -12.60
C VAL A 161 -11.05 -24.77 -12.11
N ALA A 162 -10.11 -25.34 -12.84
CA ALA A 162 -9.34 -26.50 -12.40
C ALA A 162 -8.07 -26.07 -11.66
N ARG A 163 -7.42 -24.98 -12.09
CA ARG A 163 -6.19 -24.48 -11.46
C ARG A 163 -5.92 -23.00 -11.72
N LEU A 164 -5.44 -22.30 -10.70
CA LEU A 164 -4.88 -20.95 -10.80
C LEU A 164 -3.36 -20.98 -10.96
N ILE A 165 -2.83 -20.10 -11.80
CA ILE A 165 -1.41 -19.91 -12.05
C ILE A 165 -1.05 -18.43 -11.84
N TRP A 166 -0.31 -18.17 -10.77
CA TRP A 166 0.18 -16.84 -10.41
C TRP A 166 1.43 -16.46 -11.22
N PRO A 167 1.70 -15.16 -11.43
CA PRO A 167 2.96 -14.73 -12.02
C PRO A 167 4.14 -15.18 -11.15
N ILE A 168 5.19 -15.73 -11.75
CA ILE A 168 6.40 -16.08 -11.01
C ILE A 168 7.11 -14.82 -10.51
N ALA A 169 7.50 -14.81 -9.23
CA ALA A 169 8.38 -13.78 -8.68
C ALA A 169 9.76 -13.85 -9.34
N GLN A 170 10.40 -12.70 -9.54
CA GLN A 170 11.81 -12.71 -9.89
C GLN A 170 12.61 -13.11 -8.64
N PRO A 171 13.57 -14.05 -8.74
CA PRO A 171 14.35 -14.46 -7.58
C PRO A 171 15.10 -13.24 -7.03
N PRO A 172 15.08 -13.00 -5.71
CA PRO A 172 15.83 -11.90 -5.13
C PRO A 172 17.33 -12.12 -5.37
N VAL A 173 18.05 -11.04 -5.65
CA VAL A 173 19.51 -11.05 -5.66
C VAL A 173 19.96 -11.14 -4.20
N LYS A 174 20.71 -12.19 -3.85
CA LYS A 174 21.32 -12.28 -2.53
C LYS A 174 22.44 -11.24 -2.42
N ALA A 175 22.35 -10.39 -1.41
CA ALA A 175 23.40 -9.47 -1.01
C ALA A 175 23.67 -9.68 0.47
N GLU A 176 24.95 -9.72 0.84
CA GLU A 176 25.38 -9.73 2.24
C GLU A 176 25.87 -8.33 2.58
N ALA A 177 25.36 -7.77 3.67
CA ALA A 177 25.77 -6.47 4.19
C ALA A 177 25.83 -6.55 5.73
N GLU A 178 26.83 -5.90 6.30
CA GLU A 178 26.96 -5.73 7.75
C GLU A 178 26.39 -4.38 8.16
N GLY A 179 25.56 -4.36 9.20
CA GLY A 179 24.96 -3.14 9.75
C GLY A 179 23.61 -3.40 10.40
N THR A 180 23.16 -2.45 11.21
CA THR A 180 21.85 -2.54 11.89
C THR A 180 20.90 -1.49 11.32
N ILE A 181 19.74 -1.96 10.84
CA ILE A 181 18.64 -1.12 10.39
C ILE A 181 17.47 -1.33 11.34
N VAL A 182 16.87 -0.24 11.81
CA VAL A 182 15.67 -0.29 12.66
C VAL A 182 14.48 0.26 11.88
N PHE A 183 13.36 -0.46 11.92
CA PHE A 183 12.10 -0.03 11.34
C PHE A 183 11.13 0.35 12.46
N VAL A 184 10.53 1.53 12.35
CA VAL A 184 9.54 2.03 13.30
C VAL A 184 8.35 2.55 12.50
N SER A 185 7.15 2.19 12.91
CA SER A 185 5.90 2.60 12.26
C SER A 185 4.80 2.84 13.29
N GLY A 186 3.69 3.44 12.86
CA GLY A 186 2.51 3.61 13.71
C GLY A 186 2.68 4.68 14.77
N LEU A 187 3.30 5.82 14.42
CA LEU A 187 3.32 6.97 15.34
C LEU A 187 1.92 7.58 15.46
N GLU A 188 1.22 7.75 14.34
CA GLU A 188 -0.21 8.11 14.26
C GLU A 188 -0.65 9.17 15.30
N LEU A 189 0.17 10.20 15.50
CA LEU A 189 -0.08 11.18 16.56
C LEU A 189 -1.32 12.02 16.22
N THR A 190 -2.24 12.15 17.18
CA THR A 190 -3.49 12.90 16.99
C THR A 190 -3.30 14.39 17.30
N GLY A 191 -2.29 14.72 18.10
CA GLY A 191 -2.01 16.05 18.65
C GLY A 191 -2.80 16.36 19.92
N ASP A 192 -3.52 15.37 20.45
CA ASP A 192 -4.02 15.36 21.82
C ASP A 192 -2.95 14.78 22.75
N VAL A 193 -2.56 15.54 23.77
CA VAL A 193 -1.43 15.18 24.64
C VAL A 193 -1.72 13.92 25.47
N GLU A 194 -2.98 13.69 25.85
CA GLU A 194 -3.34 12.52 26.67
C GLU A 194 -3.43 11.25 25.81
N GLU A 195 -4.01 11.35 24.61
CA GLU A 195 -4.05 10.24 23.64
C GLU A 195 -2.62 9.85 23.20
N ASP A 196 -1.78 10.84 22.90
CA ASP A 196 -0.43 10.63 22.35
C ASP A 196 0.62 10.25 23.43
N ARG A 197 0.29 10.37 24.72
CA ARG A 197 1.26 10.29 25.83
C ARG A 197 2.08 9.00 25.81
N LEU A 198 1.42 7.86 25.58
CA LEU A 198 2.08 6.55 25.59
C LEU A 198 3.04 6.43 24.41
N THR A 199 2.60 6.81 23.21
CA THR A 199 3.41 6.76 21.98
C THR A 199 4.62 7.68 22.09
N ILE A 200 4.43 8.92 22.55
CA ILE A 200 5.51 9.89 22.76
C ILE A 200 6.53 9.34 23.77
N SER A 201 6.06 8.89 24.94
CA SER A 201 6.96 8.38 25.99
C SER A 201 7.70 7.12 25.55
N GLY A 202 7.03 6.22 24.81
CA GLY A 202 7.63 5.02 24.26
C GLY A 202 8.71 5.35 23.23
N PHE A 203 8.46 6.34 22.36
CA PHE A 203 9.45 6.81 21.38
C PHE A 203 10.66 7.47 22.04
N GLU A 204 10.43 8.29 23.08
CA GLU A 204 11.52 8.90 23.85
C GLU A 204 12.35 7.85 24.57
N PHE A 205 11.72 6.88 25.23
CA PHE A 205 12.41 5.75 25.87
C PHE A 205 13.24 4.94 24.86
N MET A 206 12.66 4.63 23.71
CA MET A 206 13.36 3.96 22.62
C MET A 206 14.55 4.80 22.12
N THR A 207 14.37 6.12 21.97
CA THR A 207 15.44 7.04 21.56
C THR A 207 16.59 7.02 22.57
N ASP A 208 16.29 7.00 23.86
CA ASP A 208 17.32 6.94 24.90
C ASP A 208 17.99 5.56 24.95
N TRP A 209 17.24 4.46 24.79
CA TRP A 209 17.79 3.11 24.70
C TRP A 209 18.74 2.95 23.50
N MET A 210 18.34 3.42 22.32
CA MET A 210 19.15 3.43 21.10
C MET A 210 20.44 4.26 21.24
N ASN A 211 20.46 5.21 22.17
CA ASN A 211 21.60 6.09 22.43
C ASN A 211 22.31 5.80 23.74
N SER A 212 21.96 4.69 24.42
CA SER A 212 22.66 4.21 25.59
C SER A 212 23.94 3.47 25.19
N GLN A 213 25.02 3.66 25.94
CA GLN A 213 26.25 2.87 25.81
C GLN A 213 26.54 2.26 27.18
N SER A 214 26.15 1.02 27.38
CA SER A 214 26.29 0.32 28.66
C SER A 214 27.03 -1.01 28.58
N GLY A 215 27.75 -1.36 27.51
CA GLY A 215 28.58 -2.57 27.42
C GLY A 215 27.93 -3.89 27.86
N GLY A 216 26.60 -3.92 28.02
CA GLY A 216 25.84 -5.01 28.62
C GLY A 216 25.14 -5.87 27.58
N GLU A 217 24.63 -7.01 28.01
CA GLU A 217 23.93 -7.97 27.13
C GLU A 217 22.60 -7.43 26.57
N ASN A 218 22.03 -6.38 27.19
CA ASN A 218 20.78 -5.73 26.78
C ASN A 218 20.98 -4.41 26.00
N ASP A 219 22.21 -4.12 25.58
CA ASP A 219 22.54 -2.89 24.88
C ASP A 219 22.03 -2.89 23.45
N CYS A 220 21.56 -1.71 23.01
CA CYS A 220 21.25 -1.51 21.61
C CYS A 220 22.55 -1.53 20.78
N PRO A 221 22.65 -2.36 19.72
CA PRO A 221 23.76 -2.25 18.78
C PRO A 221 23.75 -0.87 18.10
N ARG A 222 24.89 -0.48 17.51
CA ARG A 222 24.97 0.78 16.76
C ARG A 222 24.04 0.74 15.55
N ILE A 223 23.29 1.82 15.34
CA ILE A 223 22.22 1.88 14.32
C ILE A 223 22.70 2.70 13.12
N ASP A 224 22.89 2.04 11.99
CA ASP A 224 23.32 2.69 10.75
C ASP A 224 22.20 3.52 10.16
N ARG A 225 20.96 3.00 10.25
CA ARG A 225 19.78 3.61 9.67
C ARG A 225 18.52 3.30 10.47
N LEU A 226 17.79 4.35 10.82
CA LEU A 226 16.43 4.27 11.32
C LEU A 226 15.47 4.60 10.17
N VAL A 227 14.49 3.74 9.90
CA VAL A 227 13.46 3.96 8.90
C VAL A 227 12.12 4.13 9.62
N LEU A 228 11.59 5.35 9.58
CA LEU A 228 10.28 5.71 10.06
C LEU A 228 9.27 5.58 8.92
N LEU A 229 8.34 4.65 9.06
CA LEU A 229 7.29 4.38 8.09
C LEU A 229 5.99 5.00 8.60
N GLY A 230 5.43 5.92 7.81
CA GLY A 230 4.14 6.51 8.12
C GLY A 230 2.99 5.48 8.16
N PRO A 231 1.80 5.87 8.63
CA PRO A 231 1.43 7.25 8.94
C PRO A 231 2.06 7.79 10.23
N LEU A 232 2.53 9.03 10.18
CA LEU A 232 3.16 9.73 11.31
C LEU A 232 2.14 10.49 12.15
N VAL A 233 1.08 10.95 11.51
CA VAL A 233 0.01 11.74 12.10
C VAL A 233 -1.34 11.11 11.79
N ASP A 234 -2.22 11.10 12.78
CA ASP A 234 -3.60 10.68 12.58
C ASP A 234 -4.40 11.82 11.94
N THR A 235 -5.10 11.49 10.86
CA THR A 235 -6.16 12.30 10.32
C THR A 235 -7.49 11.65 10.66
N LYS A 236 -8.17 12.14 11.70
CA LYS A 236 -9.56 11.73 12.04
C LYS A 236 -10.57 11.90 10.88
N SER A 237 -10.16 12.48 9.75
CA SER A 237 -10.80 12.38 8.44
C SER A 237 -9.91 11.63 7.45
N ASN A 238 -9.81 10.31 7.60
CA ASN A 238 -9.21 9.48 6.57
C ASN A 238 -10.08 9.64 5.32
N GLY A 239 -9.59 10.39 4.33
CA GLY A 239 -10.26 10.65 3.04
C GLY A 239 -10.54 9.39 2.20
N SER A 240 -10.43 8.20 2.79
CA SER A 240 -10.85 6.91 2.28
C SER A 240 -12.35 6.68 2.35
N ASP A 241 -13.10 7.50 3.08
CA ASP A 241 -14.55 7.36 3.17
C ASP A 241 -15.23 8.04 1.97
N VAL A 242 -16.05 7.28 1.24
CA VAL A 242 -16.91 7.81 0.17
C VAL A 242 -17.78 8.95 0.70
N HIS A 243 -18.23 8.86 1.96
CA HIS A 243 -18.99 9.94 2.59
C HIS A 243 -18.14 11.17 2.91
N SER A 244 -16.84 11.04 3.19
CA SER A 244 -15.96 12.20 3.35
C SER A 244 -15.73 12.91 2.03
N VAL A 245 -15.51 12.19 0.92
CA VAL A 245 -15.37 12.80 -0.42
C VAL A 245 -16.65 13.52 -0.84
N VAL A 246 -17.82 12.90 -0.64
CA VAL A 246 -19.12 13.57 -0.89
C VAL A 246 -19.27 14.79 0.02
N ARG A 247 -18.85 14.71 1.29
CA ARG A 247 -18.87 15.83 2.25
C ARG A 247 -17.98 17.00 1.78
N THR A 248 -16.78 16.75 1.25
CA THR A 248 -15.90 17.79 0.70
C THR A 248 -16.50 18.43 -0.56
N LEU A 249 -17.14 17.64 -1.43
CA LEU A 249 -17.73 18.13 -2.69
C LEU A 249 -19.06 18.87 -2.50
N THR A 250 -19.81 18.56 -1.43
CA THR A 250 -21.18 19.09 -1.21
C THR A 250 -21.29 20.09 -0.06
N LEU A 251 -20.34 20.12 0.88
CA LEU A 251 -20.36 21.01 2.04
C LEU A 251 -19.06 21.81 2.16
N SER A 252 -19.18 23.12 2.34
CA SER A 252 -18.07 24.07 2.55
C SER A 252 -17.50 24.06 3.97
N ARG A 253 -17.20 22.89 4.54
CA ARG A 253 -16.63 22.80 5.89
C ARG A 253 -15.13 22.49 5.80
N GLN A 254 -14.32 23.32 6.47
CA GLN A 254 -12.90 23.07 6.68
C GLN A 254 -12.74 21.73 7.41
N GLU A 255 -12.18 20.74 6.71
CA GLU A 255 -11.69 19.52 7.33
C GLU A 255 -10.71 19.89 8.44
N LYS A 256 -10.74 19.15 9.56
CA LYS A 256 -9.66 19.21 10.54
C LYS A 256 -8.42 18.67 9.82
N GLN A 257 -7.66 19.58 9.21
CA GLN A 257 -6.31 19.30 8.72
C GLN A 257 -5.56 18.54 9.81
N SER A 258 -4.75 17.55 9.41
CA SER A 258 -3.76 16.89 10.27
C SER A 258 -3.27 17.90 11.31
N SER A 259 -3.48 17.60 12.60
CA SER A 259 -3.38 18.64 13.61
C SER A 259 -1.95 19.19 13.53
N ALA A 260 -1.79 20.48 13.23
CA ALA A 260 -0.47 21.09 13.11
C ALA A 260 0.36 20.85 14.39
N LYS A 261 -0.32 20.63 15.53
CA LYS A 261 0.25 20.16 16.79
C LYS A 261 0.91 18.78 16.69
N ALA A 262 0.25 17.78 16.10
CA ALA A 262 0.82 16.46 15.87
C ALA A 262 2.10 16.55 15.02
N LEU A 263 2.04 17.28 13.90
CA LEU A 263 3.21 17.48 13.03
C LEU A 263 4.37 18.16 13.75
N ILE A 264 4.08 19.17 14.57
CA ILE A 264 5.10 19.82 15.41
C ILE A 264 5.75 18.80 16.33
N THR A 265 4.97 17.93 16.99
CA THR A 265 5.49 16.89 17.89
C THR A 265 6.33 15.86 17.14
N VAL A 266 5.85 15.36 16.00
CA VAL A 266 6.61 14.46 15.11
C VAL A 266 7.95 15.10 14.73
N ASP A 267 7.95 16.36 14.30
CA ASP A 267 9.18 17.09 13.95
C ASP A 267 10.14 17.20 15.15
N LYS A 268 9.65 17.31 16.39
CA LYS A 268 10.52 17.29 17.59
C LYS A 268 11.11 15.91 17.84
N LEU A 269 10.30 14.85 17.75
CA LEU A 269 10.74 13.48 18.03
C LEU A 269 11.81 13.02 17.04
N ILE A 270 11.58 13.27 15.74
CA ILE A 270 12.53 12.94 14.68
C ILE A 270 13.81 13.76 14.83
N ALA A 271 13.70 15.06 15.12
CA ALA A 271 14.87 15.89 15.38
C ALA A 271 15.68 15.35 16.58
N SER A 272 15.01 15.03 17.69
CA SER A 272 15.61 14.52 18.92
C SER A 272 16.45 13.26 18.67
N ILE A 273 15.93 12.28 17.93
CA ILE A 273 16.69 11.05 17.63
C ILE A 273 17.82 11.31 16.63
N SER A 274 17.62 12.19 15.64
CA SER A 274 18.64 12.50 14.63
C SER A 274 19.87 13.23 15.19
N GLU A 275 19.70 14.03 16.23
CA GLU A 275 20.78 14.78 16.87
C GLU A 275 21.71 13.88 17.67
N LYS A 276 21.27 12.68 18.06
CA LYS A 276 22.04 11.78 18.91
C LYS A 276 23.15 11.05 18.11
N PRO A 277 24.25 10.64 18.77
CA PRO A 277 25.44 10.16 18.06
C PRO A 277 25.40 8.69 17.64
N LEU A 278 24.53 7.85 18.22
CA LEU A 278 24.47 6.41 17.89
C LEU A 278 23.50 6.07 16.76
N VAL A 279 22.68 7.04 16.35
CA VAL A 279 21.84 6.96 15.15
C VAL A 279 22.47 7.82 14.07
N ASN A 280 22.93 7.18 13.00
CA ASN A 280 23.65 7.90 11.95
C ASN A 280 22.71 8.55 10.93
N THR A 281 21.70 7.82 10.43
CA THR A 281 20.76 8.33 9.42
C THR A 281 19.33 7.94 9.76
N VAL A 282 18.40 8.86 9.53
CA VAL A 282 16.96 8.66 9.69
C VAL A 282 16.28 8.87 8.33
N ASP A 283 15.56 7.87 7.84
CA ASP A 283 14.68 7.98 6.69
C ASP A 283 13.24 8.06 7.15
N VAL A 284 12.47 8.98 6.57
CA VAL A 284 11.07 9.18 6.88
C VAL A 284 10.26 8.97 5.62
N ALA A 285 9.49 7.89 5.57
CA ALA A 285 8.56 7.57 4.49
C ALA A 285 7.15 8.01 4.86
N SER A 286 6.43 8.60 3.91
CA SER A 286 5.04 9.00 4.11
C SER A 286 4.10 7.80 4.15
N GLY A 287 3.02 7.94 4.93
CA GLY A 287 1.86 7.05 4.96
C GLY A 287 0.60 7.74 4.45
N VAL A 288 -0.46 6.96 4.26
CA VAL A 288 -1.78 7.50 3.94
C VAL A 288 -2.28 8.30 5.15
N GLY A 289 -2.61 9.58 4.97
CA GLY A 289 -3.02 10.50 6.04
C GLY A 289 -1.96 11.52 6.45
N ASP A 290 -0.69 11.27 6.10
CA ASP A 290 0.36 12.28 6.25
C ASP A 290 0.12 13.49 5.32
N PRO A 291 0.77 14.65 5.57
CA PRO A 291 0.63 15.86 4.74
C PRO A 291 1.33 15.72 3.37
N CYS A 292 0.90 14.75 2.58
CA CYS A 292 1.32 14.43 1.22
C CYS A 292 0.09 14.07 0.37
N SER A 293 0.30 13.63 -0.88
CA SER A 293 -0.81 13.11 -1.69
C SER A 293 -1.39 11.84 -1.05
N SER A 294 -2.69 11.59 -1.24
CA SER A 294 -3.36 10.35 -0.80
C SER A 294 -3.30 9.22 -1.85
N MET A 295 -2.81 9.50 -3.07
CA MET A 295 -2.73 8.53 -4.15
C MET A 295 -1.35 7.87 -4.21
N TRP A 296 -1.32 6.56 -4.41
CA TRP A 296 -0.09 5.82 -4.67
C TRP A 296 0.47 6.10 -6.07
N PRO A 297 1.80 6.17 -6.25
CA PRO A 297 2.83 6.14 -5.22
C PRO A 297 2.84 7.42 -4.36
N LEU A 298 2.91 7.27 -3.03
CA LEU A 298 2.92 8.40 -2.12
C LEU A 298 4.23 9.20 -2.27
N PRO A 299 4.17 10.54 -2.42
CA PRO A 299 5.37 11.36 -2.47
C PRO A 299 5.94 11.59 -1.06
N PRO A 300 7.24 11.92 -0.95
CA PRO A 300 7.84 12.31 0.32
C PRO A 300 7.14 13.52 0.94
N ILE A 301 7.15 13.61 2.27
CA ILE A 301 6.61 14.77 3.00
C ILE A 301 7.42 16.01 2.63
N HIS A 302 6.73 17.12 2.35
CA HIS A 302 7.42 18.37 2.02
C HIS A 302 8.17 18.91 3.24
N ARG A 303 9.42 19.36 3.06
CA ARG A 303 10.29 19.85 4.17
C ARG A 303 9.70 20.99 4.99
N VAL A 304 8.76 21.74 4.43
CA VAL A 304 8.03 22.81 5.16
C VAL A 304 7.21 22.27 6.34
N CYS A 305 6.75 21.02 6.24
CA CYS A 305 5.94 20.37 7.27
C CYS A 305 6.79 19.91 8.46
N LEU A 306 8.10 19.70 8.25
CA LEU A 306 9.06 19.21 9.25
C LEU A 306 10.30 20.14 9.28
N PRO A 307 10.15 21.39 9.75
CA PRO A 307 11.19 22.40 9.65
C PRO A 307 12.46 22.06 10.45
N ARG A 308 12.35 21.42 11.62
CA ARG A 308 13.53 21.02 12.43
C ARG A 308 14.30 19.91 11.74
N CYS A 309 13.60 18.91 11.22
CA CYS A 309 14.21 17.87 10.38
C CYS A 309 14.89 18.46 9.14
N GLY A 310 14.29 19.52 8.57
CA GLY A 310 14.84 20.27 7.44
C GLY A 310 16.15 21.00 7.72
N MET A 311 16.49 21.27 8.98
CA MET A 311 17.79 21.84 9.39
C MET A 311 18.89 20.76 9.47
N SER A 312 18.53 19.52 9.81
CA SER A 312 19.42 18.35 9.90
C SER A 312 19.68 17.66 8.55
N LYS A 313 19.91 18.45 7.49
CA LYS A 313 19.91 17.99 6.08
C LYS A 313 20.82 16.79 5.76
N ASN A 314 21.85 16.54 6.57
CA ASN A 314 22.81 15.45 6.35
C ASN A 314 22.44 14.15 7.07
N LYS A 315 21.47 14.17 8.00
CA LYS A 315 21.07 13.02 8.80
C LYS A 315 19.63 12.57 8.58
N VAL A 316 18.73 13.46 8.19
CA VAL A 316 17.30 13.12 7.96
C VAL A 316 16.96 13.20 6.48
N ASN A 317 16.59 12.06 5.91
CA ASN A 317 16.05 11.96 4.55
C ASN A 317 14.53 11.83 4.60
N LEU A 318 13.85 12.58 3.74
CA LEU A 318 12.42 12.39 3.50
C LEU A 318 12.32 11.62 2.17
N VAL A 319 11.76 10.41 2.22
CA VAL A 319 11.79 9.42 1.12
C VAL A 319 10.41 8.94 0.72
#